data_AF-A0A660TGN8-F1
#
_entry.id   AF-A0A660TGN8-F1
#
_cell.length_a   1.000
_cell.length_b   1.000
_cell.length_c   1.000
_cell.angle_alpha   90.00
_cell.angle_beta   90.00
_cell.angle_gamma   90.00
#
_symmetry.space_group_name_H-M   'P 1'
#
loop_
_entity.id
_entity.type
_entity.pdbx_description
1 polymer ?
#
loop_
_entity_poly.entity_id
_entity_poly.type
_entity_poly.pdbx_seq_one_letter_code
_entity_poly.pdbx_strand_id
1 'polypeptide(L)'
;MDVKNINKLFKQDLSAVNLGLESFADNLKNEGVSAIQVQWKPPAGGNKEIAGLLEKLDVIREKVDVAGANKKAAEIINNGKPTVVDISTAGKAIPGMRKNLFLHAGPPVTWDRMSGPTRGAVIGGLVYEGLAKTFEEAEKLAASGEIDFEPCHDHSTVGPMAGIVT
;
A
#
# COMPACT_ATOMS: atom_id res chain seq x y z
N MET A 1 -22.65 3.44 38.77
CA MET A 1 -21.89 4.13 37.70
C MET A 1 -20.77 4.90 38.37
N ASP A 2 -19.53 4.72 37.92
CA ASP A 2 -18.39 5.49 38.45
C ASP A 2 -18.43 6.91 37.88
N VAL A 3 -18.95 7.84 38.68
CA VAL A 3 -19.13 9.25 38.33
C VAL A 3 -17.83 10.05 38.44
N LYS A 4 -16.73 9.47 38.94
CA LYS A 4 -15.47 10.19 39.14
C LYS A 4 -14.91 10.76 37.84
N ASN A 5 -14.98 9.97 36.76
CA ASN A 5 -14.48 10.41 35.44
C ASN A 5 -15.35 11.49 34.82
N ILE A 6 -16.68 11.41 35.00
CA ILE A 6 -17.63 12.43 34.54
C ILE A 6 -17.38 13.75 35.29
N ASN A 7 -17.24 13.69 36.61
CA ASN A 7 -16.95 14.86 37.43
C ASN A 7 -15.57 15.46 37.15
N LYS A 8 -14.60 14.65 36.72
CA LYS A 8 -13.29 15.14 36.28
C LYS A 8 -13.39 15.88 34.95
N LEU A 9 -14.16 15.34 33.99
CA LEU A 9 -14.41 15.97 32.68
C LEU A 9 -15.01 17.37 32.82
N PHE A 10 -15.98 17.57 33.72
CA PHE A 10 -16.61 18.88 33.93
C PHE A 10 -15.77 19.88 34.73
N LYS A 11 -14.58 19.48 35.21
CA LYS A 11 -13.65 20.35 35.97
C LYS A 11 -12.43 20.79 35.15
N GLN A 12 -12.36 20.43 33.88
CA GLN A 12 -11.29 20.80 32.96
C GLN A 12 -11.85 21.59 31.79
N ASP A 13 -10.98 22.26 31.05
CA ASP A 13 -11.37 22.96 29.84
C ASP A 13 -11.90 21.96 28.80
N LEU A 14 -13.08 22.25 28.27
CA LEU A 14 -13.76 21.40 27.30
C LEU A 14 -13.44 21.86 25.87
N SER A 15 -13.19 20.89 25.00
CA SER A 15 -13.13 21.09 23.55
C SER A 15 -14.23 20.28 22.88
N ALA A 16 -15.10 20.96 22.16
CA ALA A 16 -16.26 20.38 21.51
C ALA A 16 -15.98 20.09 20.02
N VAL A 17 -16.43 18.93 19.54
CA VAL A 17 -16.52 18.63 18.12
C VAL A 17 -17.99 18.68 17.73
N ASN A 18 -18.38 19.69 16.96
CA ASN A 18 -19.75 19.86 16.53
C ASN A 18 -20.00 19.12 15.21
N LEU A 19 -21.09 18.36 15.18
CA LEU A 19 -21.62 17.66 14.02
C LEU A 19 -23.06 18.15 13.81
N GLY A 20 -23.34 18.78 12.68
CA GLY A 20 -24.66 19.34 12.37
C GLY A 20 -24.61 20.85 12.13
N LEU A 21 -25.60 21.58 12.67
CA LEU A 21 -25.74 23.03 12.43
C LEU A 21 -24.54 23.80 12.99
N GLU A 22 -23.91 24.61 12.14
CA GLU A 22 -22.72 25.40 12.47
C GLU A 22 -22.98 26.43 13.59
N SER A 23 -24.23 26.93 13.68
CA SER A 23 -24.66 27.84 14.74
C SER A 23 -24.41 27.32 16.16
N PHE A 24 -24.39 26.00 16.37
CA PHE A 24 -24.07 25.43 17.68
C PHE A 24 -22.58 25.52 18.00
N ALA A 25 -21.70 25.36 17.02
CA ALA A 25 -20.27 25.59 17.20
C ALA A 25 -19.99 27.08 17.48
N ASP A 26 -20.69 27.98 16.79
CA ASP A 26 -20.53 29.42 16.98
C ASP A 26 -21.01 29.88 18.35
N ASN A 27 -22.17 29.37 18.82
CA ASN A 27 -22.64 29.63 20.17
C ASN A 27 -21.61 29.20 21.23
N LEU A 28 -21.02 28.01 21.09
CA LEU A 28 -20.00 27.52 22.02
C LEU A 28 -18.75 28.41 22.01
N LYS A 29 -18.29 28.85 20.84
CA LYS A 29 -17.15 29.78 20.73
C LYS A 29 -17.45 31.13 21.37
N ASN A 30 -18.67 31.65 21.20
CA ASN A 30 -19.09 32.92 21.79
C ASN A 30 -19.12 32.86 23.32
N GLU A 31 -19.44 31.69 23.89
CA GLU A 31 -19.36 31.41 25.33
C GLU A 31 -17.93 31.07 25.81
N GLY A 32 -16.92 31.24 24.94
CA GLY A 32 -15.51 31.01 25.28
C GLY A 32 -15.06 29.55 25.28
N VAL A 33 -15.90 28.62 24.80
CA VAL A 33 -15.58 27.20 24.69
C VAL A 33 -14.91 26.91 23.34
N SER A 34 -13.81 26.14 23.36
CA SER A 34 -13.16 25.69 22.13
C SER A 34 -14.07 24.72 21.36
N ALA A 35 -14.45 25.04 20.13
CA ALA A 35 -15.30 24.19 19.31
C ALA A 35 -14.81 24.07 17.85
N ILE A 36 -14.82 22.85 17.32
CA ILE A 36 -14.48 22.53 15.93
C ILE A 36 -15.77 22.15 15.19
N GLN A 37 -16.10 22.86 14.12
CA GLN A 37 -17.18 22.48 13.21
C GLN A 37 -16.69 21.42 12.23
N VAL A 38 -17.31 20.24 12.25
CA VAL A 38 -17.06 19.22 11.23
C VAL A 38 -17.99 19.47 10.05
N GLN A 39 -17.40 19.64 8.87
CA GLN A 39 -18.14 19.76 7.59
C GLN A 39 -18.66 18.39 7.13
N TRP A 40 -19.49 17.76 7.97
CA TRP A 40 -20.09 16.47 7.66
C TRP A 40 -21.20 16.63 6.61
N LYS A 41 -21.22 15.71 5.64
CA LYS A 41 -22.29 15.59 4.65
C LYS A 41 -22.74 14.13 4.58
N PRO A 42 -24.04 13.87 4.31
CA PRO A 42 -24.48 12.52 4.05
C PRO A 42 -23.68 11.89 2.90
N PRO A 43 -23.37 10.58 2.95
CA PRO A 43 -22.87 9.87 1.79
C PRO A 43 -23.74 10.17 0.57
N ALA A 44 -23.12 10.18 -0.61
CA ALA A 44 -23.78 10.54 -1.87
C ALA A 44 -24.31 11.99 -1.99
N GLY A 45 -24.06 12.87 -1.02
CA GLY A 45 -24.47 14.28 -1.10
C GLY A 45 -25.98 14.48 -1.18
N GLY A 46 -26.77 13.54 -0.65
CA GLY A 46 -28.24 13.56 -0.73
C GLY A 46 -28.83 13.01 -2.03
N ASN A 47 -28.02 12.52 -2.97
CA ASN A 47 -28.51 11.80 -4.14
C ASN A 47 -29.08 10.43 -3.71
N LYS A 48 -30.40 10.28 -3.82
CA LYS A 48 -31.12 9.07 -3.39
C LYS A 48 -30.72 7.81 -4.14
N GLU A 49 -30.39 7.93 -5.43
CA GLU A 49 -29.97 6.79 -6.25
C GLU A 49 -28.60 6.28 -5.79
N ILE A 50 -27.62 7.17 -5.67
CA ILE A 50 -26.27 6.81 -5.20
C ILE A 50 -26.32 6.34 -3.74
N ALA A 51 -27.14 6.96 -2.88
CA ALA A 51 -27.34 6.49 -1.50
C ALA A 51 -27.90 5.05 -1.46
N GLY A 52 -28.91 4.75 -2.28
CA GLY A 52 -29.47 3.40 -2.38
C GLY A 52 -28.49 2.37 -2.97
N LEU A 53 -27.55 2.79 -3.83
CA LEU A 53 -26.46 1.93 -4.29
C LEU A 53 -25.42 1.68 -3.18
N LEU A 54 -25.07 2.69 -2.39
CA LEU A 54 -24.19 2.55 -1.24
C LEU A 54 -24.77 1.62 -0.18
N GLU A 55 -26.06 1.74 0.14
CA GLU A 55 -26.75 0.82 1.07
C GLU A 55 -26.69 -0.64 0.59
N LYS A 56 -26.87 -0.88 -0.71
CA LYS A 56 -26.72 -2.24 -1.28
C LYS A 56 -25.30 -2.79 -1.13
N LEU A 57 -24.28 -1.92 -1.22
CA LEU A 57 -22.90 -2.31 -0.98
C LEU A 57 -22.63 -2.58 0.51
N ASP A 58 -23.24 -1.81 1.41
CA ASP A 58 -23.13 -2.04 2.85
C ASP A 58 -23.75 -3.38 3.28
N VAL A 59 -24.88 -3.78 2.68
CA VAL A 59 -25.46 -5.13 2.89
C VAL A 59 -24.50 -6.24 2.45
N ILE A 60 -23.73 -6.03 1.38
CA ILE A 60 -22.69 -6.99 0.96
C ILE A 60 -21.55 -7.00 1.97
N ARG A 61 -21.16 -5.83 2.49
CA ARG A 61 -20.12 -5.68 3.51
C ARG A 61 -20.48 -6.42 4.82
N GLU A 62 -21.75 -6.39 5.22
CA GLU A 62 -22.23 -7.13 6.40
C GLU A 62 -22.18 -8.66 6.23
N LYS A 63 -22.19 -9.16 4.99
CA LYS A 63 -22.05 -10.60 4.69
C LYS A 63 -20.61 -11.07 4.65
N VAL A 64 -19.64 -10.16 4.67
CA VAL A 64 -18.21 -10.49 4.67
C VAL A 64 -17.68 -10.37 6.09
N ASP A 65 -17.13 -11.47 6.62
CA ASP A 65 -16.44 -11.46 7.91
C ASP A 65 -15.05 -10.82 7.80
N VAL A 66 -15.03 -9.48 7.66
CA VAL A 66 -13.81 -8.69 7.58
C VAL A 66 -12.97 -8.83 8.85
N ALA A 67 -13.64 -8.90 10.01
CA ALA A 67 -12.96 -9.04 11.30
C ALA A 67 -12.23 -10.38 11.41
N GLY A 68 -12.89 -11.48 11.05
CA GLY A 68 -12.28 -12.82 11.00
C GLY A 68 -11.16 -12.92 9.97
N ALA A 69 -11.34 -12.33 8.77
CA ALA A 69 -10.29 -12.30 7.74
C ALA A 69 -9.04 -11.53 8.22
N ASN A 70 -9.21 -10.35 8.82
CA ASN A 70 -8.12 -9.55 9.36
C ASN A 70 -7.41 -10.27 10.52
N LYS A 71 -8.18 -10.89 11.41
CA LYS A 71 -7.62 -11.70 12.51
C LYS A 71 -6.76 -12.83 11.95
N LYS A 72 -7.25 -13.56 10.94
CA LYS A 72 -6.50 -14.66 10.33
C LYS A 72 -5.22 -14.18 9.65
N ALA A 73 -5.27 -13.07 8.92
CA ALA A 73 -4.09 -12.49 8.28
C ALA A 73 -3.02 -12.07 9.30
N ALA A 74 -3.43 -11.35 10.37
CA ALA A 74 -2.53 -10.94 11.45
C ALA A 74 -1.92 -12.15 12.18
N GLU A 75 -2.71 -13.20 12.43
CA GLU A 75 -2.19 -14.44 13.02
C GLU A 75 -1.12 -15.11 12.15
N ILE A 76 -1.30 -15.14 10.82
CA ILE A 76 -0.29 -15.70 9.90
C ILE A 76 1.01 -14.88 9.96
N ILE A 77 0.91 -13.55 9.90
CA ILE A 77 2.07 -12.66 9.92
C ILE A 77 2.81 -12.76 11.27
N ASN A 78 2.09 -12.65 12.38
CA ASN A 78 2.68 -12.63 13.73
C ASN A 78 3.29 -13.98 14.15
N ASN A 79 2.72 -15.09 13.69
CA ASN A 79 3.22 -16.43 14.00
C ASN A 79 4.28 -16.93 12.99
N GLY A 80 4.54 -16.16 11.93
CA GLY A 80 5.57 -16.49 10.94
C GLY A 80 6.96 -16.54 11.57
N LYS A 81 7.69 -17.63 11.33
CA LYS A 81 9.07 -17.82 11.80
C LYS A 81 10.01 -18.09 10.61
N PRO A 82 10.22 -17.11 9.72
CA PRO A 82 11.13 -17.29 8.59
C PRO A 82 12.53 -17.61 9.11
N THR A 83 13.14 -18.67 8.57
CA THR A 83 14.49 -19.12 8.92
C THR A 83 15.26 -19.35 7.64
N VAL A 84 16.54 -18.96 7.62
CA VAL A 84 17.43 -19.23 6.49
C VAL A 84 17.75 -20.73 6.48
N VAL A 85 17.42 -21.40 5.37
CA VAL A 85 17.63 -22.84 5.21
C VAL A 85 18.75 -23.18 4.24
N ASP A 86 19.02 -22.32 3.27
CA ASP A 86 20.02 -22.55 2.21
C ASP A 86 20.40 -21.24 1.50
N ILE A 87 21.38 -21.30 0.61
CA ILE A 87 21.78 -20.25 -0.33
C ILE A 87 21.89 -20.87 -1.73
N SER A 88 21.25 -20.25 -2.72
CA SER A 88 21.26 -20.73 -4.10
C SER A 88 21.21 -19.56 -5.09
N THR A 89 21.45 -19.84 -6.37
CA THR A 89 21.24 -18.87 -7.45
C THR A 89 19.76 -18.64 -7.70
N ALA A 90 19.41 -17.44 -8.20
CA ALA A 90 18.04 -17.04 -8.51
C ALA A 90 17.33 -18.04 -9.43
N GLY A 91 17.99 -18.44 -10.53
CA GLY A 91 17.43 -19.41 -11.48
C GLY A 91 17.09 -20.79 -10.90
N LYS A 92 17.63 -21.16 -9.73
CA LYS A 92 17.28 -22.40 -9.02
C LYS A 92 16.25 -22.18 -7.90
N ALA A 93 16.31 -21.04 -7.21
CA ALA A 93 15.53 -20.78 -6.00
C ALA A 93 14.20 -20.06 -6.26
N ILE A 94 14.12 -19.25 -7.31
CA ILE A 94 12.98 -18.36 -7.55
C ILE A 94 12.06 -18.99 -8.62
N PRO A 95 10.77 -19.27 -8.29
CA PRO A 95 9.82 -19.86 -9.23
C PRO A 95 9.65 -19.03 -10.50
N GLY A 96 9.67 -19.69 -11.66
CA GLY A 96 9.44 -19.04 -12.95
C GLY A 96 10.62 -18.24 -13.51
N MET A 97 11.77 -18.21 -12.82
CA MET A 97 12.97 -17.57 -13.39
C MET A 97 13.38 -18.23 -14.71
N ARG A 98 13.76 -17.37 -15.66
CA ARG A 98 14.14 -17.71 -17.04
C ARG A 98 15.27 -16.77 -17.45
N LYS A 99 16.11 -17.19 -18.41
CA LYS A 99 17.39 -16.51 -18.72
C LYS A 99 17.27 -15.04 -19.13
N ASN A 100 16.15 -14.65 -19.72
CA ASN A 100 15.91 -13.28 -20.18
C ASN A 100 14.91 -12.54 -19.27
N LEU A 101 14.72 -12.98 -18.01
CA LEU A 101 13.80 -12.35 -17.05
C LEU A 101 14.62 -11.61 -16.02
N PHE A 102 14.39 -10.32 -15.92
CA PHE A 102 15.04 -9.45 -14.96
C PHE A 102 13.97 -8.96 -14.00
N LEU A 103 14.04 -9.45 -12.76
CA LEU A 103 13.10 -9.00 -11.74
C LEU A 103 13.53 -7.64 -11.20
N HIS A 104 12.57 -6.82 -10.74
CA HIS A 104 12.86 -5.51 -10.17
C HIS A 104 12.04 -5.23 -8.90
N ALA A 105 12.46 -4.22 -8.13
CA ALA A 105 11.69 -3.73 -6.99
C ALA A 105 10.43 -2.97 -7.43
N GLY A 106 9.43 -2.90 -6.54
CA GLY A 106 8.22 -2.11 -6.75
C GLY A 106 7.18 -2.78 -7.67
N PRO A 107 6.13 -2.04 -8.08
CA PRO A 107 5.07 -2.53 -8.97
C PRO A 107 5.53 -2.62 -10.43
N PRO A 108 4.75 -3.27 -11.33
CA PRO A 108 5.11 -3.41 -12.74
C PRO A 108 5.53 -2.09 -13.40
N VAL A 109 6.68 -2.08 -14.06
CA VAL A 109 7.21 -0.91 -14.77
C VAL A 109 7.91 -1.33 -16.06
N THR A 110 7.58 -0.65 -17.16
CA THR A 110 8.24 -0.84 -18.45
C THR A 110 9.60 -0.15 -18.46
N TRP A 111 10.51 -0.62 -19.31
CA TRP A 111 11.86 -0.06 -19.47
C TRP A 111 11.89 1.47 -19.62
N ASP A 112 11.01 2.01 -20.48
CA ASP A 112 10.90 3.45 -20.77
C ASP A 112 10.44 4.28 -19.56
N ARG A 113 9.84 3.65 -18.56
CA ARG A 113 9.38 4.28 -17.31
C ARG A 113 10.29 4.01 -16.12
N MET A 114 11.28 3.14 -16.27
CA MET A 114 12.29 2.90 -15.22
C MET A 114 13.13 4.15 -14.96
N SER A 115 13.44 4.38 -13.69
CA SER A 115 14.37 5.43 -13.27
C SER A 115 15.80 5.15 -13.74
N GLY A 116 16.63 6.19 -13.84
CA GLY A 116 18.04 6.05 -14.21
C GLY A 116 18.80 4.98 -13.38
N PRO A 117 18.70 4.98 -12.05
CA PRO A 117 19.32 3.94 -11.22
C PRO A 117 18.82 2.52 -11.51
N THR A 118 17.51 2.32 -11.72
CA THR A 118 16.95 1.01 -12.07
C THR A 118 17.48 0.54 -13.42
N ARG A 119 17.51 1.43 -14.43
CA ARG A 119 18.07 1.13 -15.76
C ARG A 119 19.55 0.77 -15.67
N GLY A 120 20.33 1.53 -14.90
CA GLY A 120 21.75 1.24 -14.69
C GLY A 120 21.98 -0.13 -14.06
N ALA A 121 21.13 -0.54 -13.12
CA ALA A 121 21.21 -1.87 -12.51
C ALA A 121 20.86 -2.99 -13.51
N VAL A 122 19.85 -2.81 -14.36
CA VAL A 122 19.53 -3.76 -15.45
C VAL A 122 20.69 -3.87 -16.43
N ILE A 123 21.24 -2.74 -16.88
CA ILE A 123 22.39 -2.69 -17.80
C ILE A 123 23.58 -3.46 -17.20
N GLY A 124 23.89 -3.22 -15.92
CA GLY A 124 24.92 -3.95 -15.21
C GLY A 124 24.64 -5.44 -15.13
N GLY A 125 23.39 -5.84 -14.85
CA GLY A 125 22.98 -7.24 -14.81
C GLY A 125 23.09 -7.94 -16.17
N LEU A 126 22.72 -7.28 -17.27
CA LEU A 126 22.85 -7.84 -18.63
C LEU A 126 24.31 -8.11 -19.01
N VAL A 127 25.22 -7.20 -18.63
CA VAL A 127 26.65 -7.42 -18.83
C VAL A 127 27.18 -8.53 -17.92
N TYR A 128 26.74 -8.57 -16.66
CA TYR A 128 27.13 -9.61 -15.69
C TYR A 128 26.72 -11.03 -16.16
N GLU A 129 25.50 -11.19 -16.66
CA GLU A 129 24.99 -12.45 -17.22
C GLU A 129 25.61 -12.79 -18.60
N GLY A 130 26.44 -11.91 -19.15
CA GLY A 130 27.09 -12.10 -20.46
C GLY A 130 26.14 -11.99 -21.65
N LEU A 131 24.97 -11.36 -21.47
CA LEU A 131 23.99 -11.11 -22.54
C LEU A 131 24.37 -9.91 -23.42
N ALA A 132 25.27 -9.05 -22.94
CA ALA A 132 25.84 -7.92 -23.68
C ALA A 132 27.32 -7.73 -23.33
N LYS A 133 28.14 -7.24 -24.28
CA LYS A 133 29.58 -7.02 -24.06
C LYS A 133 29.91 -5.61 -23.60
N THR A 134 29.04 -4.65 -23.90
CA THR A 134 29.20 -3.25 -23.48
C THR A 134 27.91 -2.70 -22.87
N PHE A 135 28.01 -1.57 -22.16
CA PHE A 135 26.83 -0.93 -21.58
C PHE A 135 25.87 -0.41 -22.65
N GLU A 136 26.39 0.05 -23.79
CA GLU A 136 25.57 0.50 -24.92
C GLU A 136 24.84 -0.67 -25.60
N GLU A 137 25.47 -1.84 -25.69
CA GLU A 137 24.80 -3.06 -26.16
C GLU A 137 23.70 -3.50 -25.18
N ALA A 138 23.99 -3.47 -23.88
CA ALA A 138 23.05 -3.83 -22.83
C ALA A 138 21.83 -2.90 -22.81
N GLU A 139 22.03 -1.59 -22.96
CA GLU A 139 20.94 -0.62 -23.01
C GLU A 139 20.03 -0.85 -24.23
N LYS A 140 20.62 -1.15 -25.40
CA LYS A 140 19.85 -1.49 -26.60
C LYS A 140 19.07 -2.80 -26.44
N LEU A 141 19.67 -3.80 -25.82
CA LEU A 141 19.03 -5.09 -25.55
C LEU A 141 17.88 -4.94 -24.54
N ALA A 142 18.08 -4.18 -23.46
CA ALA A 142 17.02 -3.88 -22.50
C ALA A 142 15.82 -3.16 -23.17
N ALA A 143 16.09 -2.31 -24.16
CA ALA A 143 15.08 -1.59 -24.92
C ALA A 143 14.46 -2.39 -26.09
N SER A 144 14.99 -3.56 -26.45
CA SER A 144 14.57 -4.29 -27.67
C SER A 144 13.24 -5.04 -27.51
N GLY A 145 12.81 -5.27 -26.28
CA GLY A 145 11.66 -6.13 -25.95
C GLY A 145 12.00 -7.62 -25.86
N GLU A 146 13.29 -7.99 -25.95
CA GLU A 146 13.74 -9.38 -25.75
C GLU A 146 13.95 -9.75 -24.27
N ILE A 147 14.08 -8.73 -23.40
CA ILE A 147 14.20 -8.87 -21.95
C ILE A 147 12.84 -8.58 -21.32
N ASP A 148 12.38 -9.51 -20.48
CA ASP A 148 11.17 -9.33 -19.69
C ASP A 148 11.54 -8.70 -18.35
N PHE A 149 10.70 -7.74 -17.92
CA PHE A 149 10.83 -7.07 -16.64
C PHE A 149 9.58 -7.33 -15.81
N GLU A 150 9.74 -8.00 -14.67
CA GLU A 150 8.63 -8.34 -13.78
C GLU A 150 8.94 -7.96 -12.33
N PRO A 151 7.94 -7.59 -11.51
CA PRO A 151 8.13 -7.34 -10.10
C PRO A 151 8.63 -8.58 -9.36
N CYS A 152 9.58 -8.38 -8.44
CA CYS A 152 9.98 -9.42 -7.49
C CYS A 152 8.79 -10.08 -6.75
N HIS A 153 7.77 -9.28 -6.42
CA HIS A 153 6.61 -9.73 -5.65
C HIS A 153 5.75 -10.77 -6.38
N ASP A 154 5.80 -10.80 -7.72
CA ASP A 154 5.05 -11.77 -8.52
C ASP A 154 5.75 -13.14 -8.55
N HIS A 155 7.01 -13.21 -8.10
CA HIS A 155 7.86 -14.40 -8.09
C HIS A 155 8.25 -14.87 -6.68
N SER A 156 7.50 -14.49 -5.65
CA SER A 156 7.80 -14.85 -4.25
C SER A 156 9.21 -14.42 -3.80
N THR A 157 9.70 -13.30 -4.32
CA THR A 157 11.01 -12.73 -3.95
C THR A 157 10.89 -11.24 -3.67
N VAL A 158 11.94 -10.63 -3.10
CA VAL A 158 12.02 -9.19 -2.83
C VAL A 158 13.43 -8.68 -3.12
N GLY A 159 13.53 -7.51 -3.74
CA GLY A 159 14.79 -6.85 -4.06
C GLY A 159 14.87 -5.47 -3.41
N PRO A 160 15.95 -5.12 -2.69
CA PRO A 160 16.13 -3.79 -2.11
C PRO A 160 16.56 -2.77 -3.16
N MET A 161 16.15 -1.50 -3.00
CA MET A 161 16.52 -0.37 -3.87
C MET A 161 16.08 -0.58 -5.34
N ALA A 162 17.02 -0.68 -6.28
CA ALA A 162 16.70 -1.05 -7.67
C ALA A 162 16.11 -2.47 -7.76
N GLY A 163 16.53 -3.35 -6.84
CA GLY A 163 16.01 -4.69 -6.67
C GLY A 163 16.16 -5.59 -7.89
N ILE A 164 17.21 -5.37 -8.70
CA ILE A 164 17.47 -6.20 -9.87
C ILE A 164 17.92 -7.59 -9.42
N VAL A 165 17.22 -8.61 -9.91
CA VAL A 165 17.57 -10.03 -9.75
C VAL A 165 17.64 -10.65 -11.14
N THR A 166 18.75 -11.32 -11.43
CA THR A 166 19.07 -11.97 -12.72
C THR A 166 19.15 -13.48 -12.58
#